data_AF-A0A377AB39-F1
#
_entry.id   AF-A0A377AB39-F1
#
_cell.length_a   1.000
_cell.length_b   1.000
_cell.length_c   1.000
_cell.angle_alpha   90.00
_cell.angle_beta   90.00
_cell.angle_gamma   90.00
#
_symmetry.space_group_name_H-M   'P 1'
#
loop_
_entity.id
_entity.type
_entity.pdbx_description
1 polymer ?
#
loop_
_entity_poly.entity_id
_entity_poly.type
_entity_poly.pdbx_seq_one_letter_code
_entity_poly.pdbx_strand_id
1 'polypeptide(L)'
;MGAPHADHAQTQRTGTVYFRFRSEPADAGNGWTFDDSFPGATGDTLYQHEFLYQLYLHADPHYSGRVTVPVLWDKKNHTIVSNESAEIIRMFNTAFDALGAKAGDYYPPALQTKIDELNGWIYDTVNNGVYKAGFATSQQAYDEAVEKVFESLARLEQILGQHRYLTGQPANRSRYSPVDHAGPF
;
A
#
# COMPACT_ATOMS: atom_id res chain seq x y z
N MET A 1 -38.52 -35.49 -16.03
CA MET A 1 -37.97 -35.10 -14.72
C MET A 1 -36.64 -34.41 -14.98
N GLY A 2 -36.64 -33.07 -14.98
CA GLY A 2 -35.46 -32.27 -15.27
C GLY A 2 -34.61 -32.10 -14.01
N ALA A 3 -33.32 -32.37 -14.11
CA ALA A 3 -32.35 -32.06 -13.07
C ALA A 3 -32.25 -30.53 -12.90
N PRO A 4 -32.12 -30.01 -11.67
CA PRO A 4 -31.98 -28.58 -11.45
C PRO A 4 -30.59 -28.12 -11.92
N HIS A 5 -30.58 -27.06 -12.73
CA HIS A 5 -29.39 -26.31 -13.11
C HIS A 5 -28.67 -25.81 -11.85
N ALA A 6 -27.42 -26.21 -11.68
CA ALA A 6 -26.53 -25.62 -10.70
C ALA A 6 -26.24 -24.17 -11.11
N ASP A 7 -26.60 -23.24 -10.23
CA ASP A 7 -26.35 -21.81 -10.37
C ASP A 7 -24.83 -21.58 -10.25
N HIS A 8 -24.20 -21.22 -11.36
CA HIS A 8 -22.80 -20.83 -11.38
C HIS A 8 -22.68 -19.44 -10.76
N ALA A 9 -22.51 -19.38 -9.44
CA ALA A 9 -22.09 -18.18 -8.75
C ALA A 9 -20.78 -17.69 -9.37
N GLN A 10 -20.86 -16.64 -10.18
CA GLN A 10 -19.71 -15.95 -10.72
C GLN A 10 -18.93 -15.35 -9.56
N THR A 11 -17.75 -15.90 -9.30
CA THR A 11 -16.78 -15.36 -8.36
C THR A 11 -16.43 -13.94 -8.80
N GLN A 12 -16.97 -12.93 -8.10
CA GLN A 12 -16.62 -11.54 -8.31
C GLN A 12 -15.11 -11.40 -8.08
N ARG A 13 -14.36 -11.16 -9.16
CA ARG A 13 -12.92 -10.92 -9.10
C ARG A 13 -12.70 -9.69 -8.21
N THR A 14 -11.88 -9.85 -7.17
CA THR A 14 -11.33 -8.76 -6.37
C THR A 14 -10.64 -7.77 -7.30
N GLY A 15 -11.32 -6.67 -7.62
CA GLY A 15 -10.86 -5.67 -8.57
C GLY A 15 -9.82 -4.77 -7.92
N THR A 16 -8.55 -4.97 -8.27
CA THR A 16 -7.52 -3.94 -8.11
C THR A 16 -7.77 -2.87 -9.17
N VAL A 17 -8.02 -1.63 -8.75
CA VAL A 17 -8.12 -0.49 -9.66
C VAL A 17 -6.74 0.14 -9.78
N TYR A 18 -6.21 0.19 -11.00
CA TYR A 18 -4.92 0.81 -11.29
C TYR A 18 -5.14 2.26 -11.70
N PHE A 19 -4.52 3.17 -10.96
CA PHE A 19 -4.57 4.60 -11.22
C PHE A 19 -3.35 5.04 -12.03
N ARG A 20 -3.54 5.97 -12.98
CA ARG A 20 -2.46 6.63 -13.69
C ARG A 20 -2.35 8.09 -13.27
N PHE A 21 -1.14 8.53 -12.93
CA PHE A 21 -0.83 9.94 -12.81
C PHE A 21 -0.46 10.44 -14.20
N ARG A 22 -1.26 11.33 -14.79
CA ARG A 22 -0.86 12.02 -16.03
C ARG A 22 0.02 13.21 -15.66
N SER A 23 1.25 13.20 -16.16
CA SER A 23 2.20 14.33 -16.08
C SER A 23 2.18 15.20 -17.35
N GLU A 24 1.30 14.94 -18.31
CA GLU A 24 1.25 15.73 -19.55
C GLU A 24 0.50 17.06 -19.38
N PRO A 25 0.95 18.15 -20.05
CA PRO A 25 0.57 19.52 -19.70
C PRO A 25 -0.91 19.87 -19.92
N ALA A 26 -1.64 19.13 -20.76
CA ALA A 26 -3.00 19.48 -21.15
C ALA A 26 -4.06 19.15 -20.06
N ASP A 27 -3.80 18.14 -19.21
CA ASP A 27 -4.76 17.63 -18.20
C ASP A 27 -4.21 17.65 -16.76
N ALA A 28 -3.03 18.23 -16.54
CA ALA A 28 -2.30 18.20 -15.27
C ALA A 28 -3.05 18.85 -14.07
N GLY A 29 -4.17 19.54 -14.31
CA GLY A 29 -4.97 20.19 -13.27
C GLY A 29 -5.81 19.26 -12.41
N ASN A 30 -6.19 18.07 -12.91
CA ASN A 30 -7.21 17.22 -12.26
C ASN A 30 -6.64 16.03 -11.47
N GLY A 31 -5.31 15.87 -11.43
CA GLY A 31 -4.64 14.81 -10.67
C GLY A 31 -4.78 13.41 -11.28
N TRP A 32 -5.02 12.41 -10.43
CA TRP A 32 -5.17 11.00 -10.86
C TRP A 32 -6.44 10.79 -11.69
N THR A 33 -6.28 10.15 -12.86
CA THR A 33 -7.38 9.86 -13.79
C THR A 33 -7.64 8.36 -13.92
N PHE A 34 -8.88 8.04 -14.27
CA PHE A 34 -9.36 6.72 -14.67
C PHE A 34 -9.35 6.52 -16.20
N ASP A 35 -8.62 7.33 -16.95
CA ASP A 35 -8.39 7.06 -18.38
C ASP A 35 -7.75 5.67 -18.56
N ASP A 36 -8.44 4.81 -19.31
CA ASP A 36 -8.10 3.41 -19.54
C ASP A 36 -7.39 3.16 -20.90
N SER A 37 -7.04 4.22 -21.63
CA SER A 37 -6.32 4.12 -22.90
C SER A 37 -4.89 3.59 -22.75
N PHE A 38 -4.34 3.62 -21.53
CA PHE A 38 -2.99 3.15 -21.24
C PHE A 38 -3.00 1.66 -20.83
N PRO A 39 -2.12 0.81 -21.40
CA PRO A 39 -2.06 -0.60 -21.03
C PRO A 39 -1.91 -0.83 -19.52
N GLY A 40 -2.85 -1.56 -18.93
CA GLY A 40 -2.88 -1.86 -17.50
C GLY A 40 -3.66 -0.86 -16.64
N ALA A 41 -4.04 0.31 -17.16
CA ALA A 41 -5.06 1.13 -16.55
C ALA A 41 -6.43 0.45 -16.73
N THR A 42 -7.26 0.46 -15.68
CA THR A 42 -8.53 -0.30 -15.66
C THR A 42 -9.76 0.58 -15.78
N GLY A 43 -9.56 1.90 -15.71
CA GLY A 43 -10.61 2.85 -15.38
C GLY A 43 -11.29 2.60 -14.04
N ASP A 44 -12.34 3.37 -13.76
CA ASP A 44 -13.21 3.15 -12.61
C ASP A 44 -14.21 2.04 -12.90
N THR A 45 -13.86 0.84 -12.43
CA THR A 45 -14.68 -0.37 -12.57
C THR A 45 -15.94 -0.39 -11.70
N LEU A 46 -16.19 0.63 -10.88
CA LEU A 46 -17.37 0.73 -10.01
C LEU A 46 -18.37 1.77 -10.51
N TYR A 47 -17.95 3.03 -10.66
CA TYR A 47 -18.87 4.15 -10.94
C TYR A 47 -18.55 4.88 -12.25
N GLN A 48 -17.54 4.42 -13.00
CA GLN A 48 -17.14 5.02 -14.28
C GLN A 48 -16.80 6.52 -14.14
N HIS A 49 -16.27 6.92 -12.98
CA HIS A 49 -15.69 8.24 -12.80
C HIS A 49 -14.49 8.46 -13.74
N GLU A 50 -14.26 9.70 -14.13
CA GLU A 50 -13.14 10.12 -14.97
C GLU A 50 -11.88 10.45 -14.14
N PHE A 51 -12.08 10.91 -12.90
CA PHE A 51 -11.01 11.35 -12.00
C PHE A 51 -11.19 10.82 -10.58
N LEU A 52 -10.08 10.51 -9.91
CA LEU A 52 -10.12 9.98 -8.54
C LEU A 52 -10.76 10.96 -7.54
N TYR A 53 -10.65 12.28 -7.76
CA TYR A 53 -11.28 13.25 -6.86
C TYR A 53 -12.81 13.09 -6.82
N GLN A 54 -13.43 12.57 -7.89
CA GLN A 54 -14.87 12.34 -7.93
C GLN A 54 -15.27 11.26 -6.91
N LEU A 55 -14.40 10.29 -6.64
CA LEU A 55 -14.61 9.29 -5.59
C LEU A 55 -14.54 9.91 -4.17
N TYR A 56 -13.63 10.88 -3.98
CA TYR A 56 -13.57 11.66 -2.73
C TYR A 56 -14.82 12.51 -2.54
N LEU A 57 -15.28 13.20 -3.60
CA LEU A 57 -16.52 13.98 -3.57
C LEU A 57 -17.77 13.09 -3.42
N HIS A 58 -17.72 11.85 -3.90
CA HIS A 58 -18.77 10.86 -3.70
C HIS A 58 -18.90 10.51 -2.21
N ALA A 59 -17.77 10.31 -1.52
CA ALA A 59 -17.74 10.02 -0.09
C ALA A 59 -18.08 11.26 0.78
N ASP A 60 -17.62 12.43 0.37
CA ASP A 60 -17.88 13.72 1.03
C ASP A 60 -17.93 14.86 -0.01
N PRO A 61 -19.13 15.40 -0.32
CA PRO A 61 -19.29 16.49 -1.29
C PRO A 61 -18.57 17.80 -0.94
N HIS A 62 -18.13 17.94 0.32
CA HIS A 62 -17.41 19.10 0.83
C HIS A 62 -15.94 18.81 1.12
N TYR A 63 -15.43 17.67 0.63
CA TYR A 63 -14.05 17.26 0.87
C TYR A 63 -13.04 18.35 0.48
N SER A 64 -12.17 18.68 1.42
CA SER A 64 -11.03 19.57 1.21
C SER A 64 -9.76 18.89 1.68
N GLY A 65 -8.90 18.51 0.73
CA GLY A 65 -7.66 17.82 1.03
C GLY A 65 -6.95 17.32 -0.22
N ARG A 66 -5.86 16.57 -0.03
CA ARG A 66 -5.13 15.95 -1.13
C ARG A 66 -5.85 14.68 -1.58
N VAL A 67 -6.02 14.55 -2.90
CA VAL A 67 -6.59 13.36 -3.55
C VAL A 67 -5.44 12.39 -3.85
N THR A 68 -5.32 11.32 -3.05
CA THR A 68 -4.16 10.43 -3.06
C THR A 68 -4.55 8.99 -3.34
N VAL A 69 -3.59 8.22 -3.88
CA VAL A 69 -3.64 6.76 -3.87
C VAL A 69 -2.73 6.22 -2.77
N PRO A 70 -3.01 5.04 -2.19
CA PRO A 70 -4.16 4.17 -2.45
C PRO A 70 -5.46 4.66 -1.77
N VAL A 71 -6.60 4.14 -2.22
CA VAL A 71 -7.92 4.29 -1.56
C VAL A 71 -8.53 2.92 -1.32
N LEU A 72 -8.82 2.60 -0.06
CA LEU A 72 -9.65 1.46 0.33
C LEU A 72 -11.11 1.92 0.37
N TRP A 73 -11.92 1.38 -0.54
CA TRP A 73 -13.31 1.80 -0.74
C TRP A 73 -14.31 0.77 -0.18
N ASP A 74 -15.33 1.26 0.54
CA ASP A 74 -16.47 0.47 0.97
C ASP A 74 -17.58 0.53 -0.08
N LYS A 75 -17.78 -0.58 -0.80
CA LYS A 75 -18.84 -0.70 -1.82
C LYS A 75 -20.25 -0.71 -1.25
N LYS A 76 -20.44 -1.06 0.03
CA LYS A 76 -21.75 -1.13 0.68
C LYS A 76 -22.21 0.25 1.13
N ASN A 77 -21.31 1.00 1.77
CA ASN A 77 -21.63 2.32 2.31
C ASN A 77 -21.25 3.47 1.36
N HIS A 78 -20.64 3.16 0.21
CA HIS A 78 -20.22 4.13 -0.81
C HIS A 78 -19.32 5.23 -0.22
N THR A 79 -18.31 4.83 0.55
CA THR A 79 -17.40 5.76 1.22
C THR A 79 -15.97 5.23 1.30
N ILE A 80 -15.03 6.12 1.63
CA ILE A 80 -13.62 5.77 1.82
C ILE A 80 -13.44 5.17 3.22
N VAL A 81 -12.94 3.93 3.30
CA VAL A 81 -12.51 3.32 4.58
C VAL A 81 -11.20 3.93 5.05
N SER A 82 -10.22 4.03 4.13
CA SER A 82 -8.92 4.63 4.41
C SER A 82 -8.22 5.01 3.11
N ASN A 83 -7.45 6.11 3.14
CA ASN A 83 -6.46 6.45 2.12
C ASN A 83 -5.02 6.47 2.70
N GLU A 84 -4.82 5.92 3.90
CA GLU A 84 -3.52 5.81 4.54
C GLU A 84 -2.92 4.41 4.30
N SER A 85 -1.89 4.36 3.46
CA SER A 85 -1.27 3.11 3.03
C SER A 85 -0.74 2.25 4.18
N ALA A 86 -0.15 2.86 5.22
CA ALA A 86 0.41 2.13 6.35
C ALA A 86 -0.67 1.44 7.20
N GLU A 87 -1.83 2.07 7.33
CA GLU A 87 -2.96 1.50 8.05
C GLU A 87 -3.70 0.45 7.21
N ILE A 88 -3.84 0.66 5.89
CA ILE A 88 -4.45 -0.32 4.98
C ILE A 88 -3.70 -1.67 5.03
N ILE A 89 -2.36 -1.65 4.99
CA ILE A 89 -1.59 -2.89 5.06
C ILE A 89 -1.70 -3.58 6.42
N ARG A 90 -1.87 -2.82 7.52
CA ARG A 90 -2.13 -3.38 8.86
C ARG A 90 -3.52 -4.02 8.96
N MET A 91 -4.54 -3.40 8.35
CA MET A 91 -5.87 -3.99 8.23
C MET A 91 -5.81 -5.31 7.45
N PHE A 92 -5.16 -5.32 6.28
CA PHE A 92 -5.01 -6.54 5.46
C PHE A 92 -4.21 -7.64 6.15
N ASN A 93 -3.29 -7.28 7.05
CA ASN A 93 -2.49 -8.23 7.79
C ASN A 93 -3.31 -9.16 8.71
N THR A 94 -4.51 -8.76 9.14
CA THR A 94 -5.27 -9.52 10.16
C THR A 94 -6.78 -9.57 9.97
N ALA A 95 -7.39 -8.57 9.33
CA ALA A 95 -8.86 -8.43 9.28
C ALA A 95 -9.56 -9.58 8.54
N PHE A 96 -8.83 -10.31 7.69
CA PHE A 96 -9.36 -11.40 6.87
C PHE A 96 -8.87 -12.79 7.31
N ASP A 97 -8.18 -12.90 8.46
CA ASP A 97 -7.62 -14.16 8.95
C ASP A 97 -8.69 -15.25 9.10
N ALA A 98 -9.84 -14.90 9.69
CA ALA A 98 -10.97 -15.82 9.87
C ALA A 98 -11.74 -16.11 8.58
N LEU A 99 -11.44 -15.41 7.48
CA LEU A 99 -12.12 -15.52 6.18
C LEU A 99 -11.27 -16.26 5.14
N GLY A 100 -10.16 -16.89 5.56
CA GLY A 100 -9.31 -17.71 4.68
C GLY A 100 -8.17 -16.94 4.01
N ALA A 101 -7.77 -15.78 4.56
CA ALA A 101 -6.52 -15.15 4.16
C ALA A 101 -5.34 -16.12 4.32
N LYS A 102 -4.34 -16.00 3.45
CA LYS A 102 -3.13 -16.81 3.56
C LYS A 102 -2.43 -16.51 4.88
N ALA A 103 -2.00 -17.55 5.58
CA ALA A 103 -1.28 -17.40 6.84
C ALA A 103 0.00 -16.57 6.65
N GLY A 104 0.18 -15.59 7.52
CA GLY A 104 1.34 -14.72 7.58
C GLY A 104 1.03 -13.53 8.48
N ASP A 105 1.98 -13.10 9.28
CA ASP A 105 1.85 -11.91 10.12
C ASP A 105 3.04 -11.00 9.87
N TYR A 106 2.84 -9.89 9.16
CA TYR A 106 3.89 -8.95 8.82
C TYR A 106 4.14 -7.90 9.90
N TYR A 107 3.37 -7.92 10.99
CA TYR A 107 3.50 -7.03 12.14
C TYR A 107 3.29 -7.77 13.48
N PRO A 108 4.05 -8.85 13.74
CA PRO A 108 3.83 -9.71 14.88
C PRO A 108 4.27 -9.03 16.18
N PRO A 109 3.58 -9.25 17.33
CA PRO A 109 3.84 -8.56 18.59
C PRO A 109 5.30 -8.50 19.02
N ALA A 110 6.04 -9.60 18.84
CA ALA A 110 7.45 -9.70 19.21
C ALA A 110 8.38 -8.77 18.42
N LEU A 111 7.96 -8.29 17.25
CA LEU A 111 8.76 -7.43 16.37
C LEU A 111 8.21 -6.01 16.25
N GLN A 112 7.03 -5.70 16.79
CA GLN A 112 6.34 -4.41 16.58
C GLN A 112 7.24 -3.21 16.89
N THR A 113 7.85 -3.17 18.08
CA THR A 113 8.74 -2.06 18.47
C THR A 113 9.88 -1.85 17.49
N LYS A 114 10.51 -2.94 17.01
CA LYS A 114 11.62 -2.86 16.05
C LYS A 114 11.12 -2.43 14.68
N ILE A 115 9.95 -2.92 14.25
CA ILE A 115 9.33 -2.54 12.98
C ILE A 115 8.95 -1.06 13.00
N ASP A 116 8.37 -0.56 14.10
CA ASP A 116 7.97 0.84 14.22
C ASP A 116 9.18 1.77 14.25
N GLU A 117 10.26 1.39 14.94
CA GLU A 117 11.52 2.13 14.89
C GLU A 117 12.06 2.21 13.45
N LEU A 118 12.15 1.06 12.77
CA LEU A 118 12.61 0.98 11.38
C LEU A 118 11.74 1.83 10.46
N ASN A 119 10.42 1.67 10.52
CA ASN A 119 9.47 2.41 9.69
C ASN A 119 9.58 3.91 9.91
N GLY A 120 9.82 4.38 11.14
CA GLY A 120 9.92 5.80 11.45
C GLY A 120 11.03 6.49 10.66
N TRP A 121 12.27 6.03 10.79
CA TRP A 121 13.38 6.67 10.09
C TRP A 121 13.39 6.33 8.60
N ILE A 122 13.06 5.09 8.20
CA ILE A 122 12.98 4.72 6.77
C ILE A 122 11.95 5.60 6.06
N TYR A 123 10.79 5.85 6.67
CA TYR A 123 9.80 6.75 6.09
C TYR A 123 10.36 8.17 5.93
N ASP A 124 10.92 8.73 7.00
CA ASP A 124 11.35 10.13 7.00
C ASP A 124 12.53 10.42 6.06
N THR A 125 13.51 9.51 6.03
CA THR A 125 14.80 9.73 5.37
C THR A 125 14.94 8.99 4.04
N VAL A 126 14.10 7.99 3.75
CA VAL A 126 14.14 7.26 2.47
C VAL A 126 12.86 7.48 1.70
N ASN A 127 11.71 6.97 2.17
CA ASN A 127 10.45 7.01 1.41
C ASN A 127 10.03 8.44 1.11
N ASN A 128 10.06 9.32 2.11
CA ASN A 128 9.80 10.76 1.95
C ASN A 128 11.08 11.54 1.61
N GLY A 129 12.25 11.03 2.02
CA GLY A 129 13.55 11.66 1.77
C GLY A 129 13.83 11.91 0.29
N VAL A 130 13.54 10.93 -0.58
CA VAL A 130 13.71 11.09 -2.02
C VAL A 130 12.78 12.16 -2.62
N TYR A 131 11.58 12.33 -2.07
CA TYR A 131 10.65 13.41 -2.46
C TYR A 131 11.15 14.77 -1.99
N LYS A 132 11.63 14.86 -0.73
CA LYS A 132 12.23 16.09 -0.18
C LYS A 132 13.39 16.56 -1.04
N ALA A 133 14.27 15.65 -1.48
CA ALA A 133 15.36 15.98 -2.39
C ALA A 133 14.83 16.36 -3.78
N GLY A 134 14.00 15.54 -4.41
CA GLY A 134 13.53 15.75 -5.78
C GLY A 134 12.66 17.00 -5.98
N PHE A 135 11.96 17.45 -4.94
CA PHE A 135 11.12 18.66 -4.96
C PHE A 135 11.74 19.85 -4.21
N ALA A 136 13.01 19.76 -3.82
CA ALA A 136 13.69 20.86 -3.15
C ALA A 136 13.75 22.11 -4.07
N THR A 137 13.43 23.26 -3.51
CA THR A 137 13.47 24.56 -4.21
C THR A 137 14.75 25.35 -3.93
N SER A 138 15.67 24.80 -3.12
CA SER A 138 16.98 25.39 -2.83
C SER A 138 18.06 24.30 -2.79
N GLN A 139 19.29 24.68 -3.15
CA GLN A 139 20.44 23.78 -3.12
C GLN A 139 20.69 23.21 -1.73
N GLN A 140 20.59 24.06 -0.70
CA GLN A 140 20.78 23.63 0.68
C GLN A 140 19.76 22.55 1.11
N ALA A 141 18.48 22.75 0.79
CA ALA A 141 17.45 21.77 1.13
C ALA A 141 17.64 20.45 0.36
N TYR A 142 18.09 20.54 -0.89
CA TYR A 142 18.46 19.37 -1.68
C TYR A 142 19.64 18.61 -1.04
N ASP A 143 20.74 19.31 -0.73
CA ASP A 143 21.97 18.73 -0.17
C ASP A 143 21.68 18.03 1.15
N GLU A 144 20.96 18.68 2.07
CA GLU A 144 20.57 18.09 3.36
C GLU A 144 19.67 16.86 3.20
N ALA A 145 18.74 16.86 2.25
CA ALA A 145 17.83 15.75 2.03
C ALA A 145 18.54 14.55 1.37
N VAL A 146 19.36 14.80 0.35
CA VAL A 146 20.05 13.74 -0.37
C VAL A 146 21.14 13.09 0.49
N GLU A 147 21.84 13.86 1.33
CA GLU A 147 22.80 13.33 2.29
C GLU A 147 22.14 12.33 3.25
N LYS A 148 21.01 12.72 3.86
CA LYS A 148 20.23 11.84 4.75
C LYS A 148 19.74 10.56 4.08
N VAL A 149 19.36 10.63 2.79
CA VAL A 149 18.99 9.44 2.00
C VAL A 149 20.18 8.48 1.94
N PHE A 150 21.37 8.96 1.55
CA PHE A 150 22.54 8.10 1.40
C PHE A 150 23.08 7.57 2.74
N GLU A 151 23.05 8.36 3.82
CA GLU A 151 23.36 7.87 5.18
C GLU A 151 22.43 6.73 5.59
N SER A 152 21.14 6.87 5.30
CA SER A 152 20.13 5.86 5.63
C SER A 152 20.28 4.60 4.79
N LEU A 153 20.62 4.74 3.50
CA LEU A 153 20.95 3.60 2.64
C LEU A 153 22.20 2.86 3.11
N ALA A 154 23.24 3.58 3.56
CA ALA A 154 24.43 2.95 4.14
C ALA A 154 24.09 2.18 5.44
N ARG A 155 23.22 2.73 6.29
CA ARG A 155 22.71 2.03 7.47
C ARG A 155 21.90 0.79 7.11
N LEU A 156 21.02 0.88 6.10
CA LEU A 156 20.25 -0.26 5.61
C LEU A 156 21.17 -1.38 5.10
N GLU A 157 22.20 -1.02 4.32
CA GLU A 157 23.20 -1.96 3.81
C GLU A 157 23.91 -2.70 4.95
N GLN A 158 24.33 -1.99 6.00
CA GLN A 158 24.94 -2.61 7.17
C GLN A 158 24.01 -3.61 7.85
N ILE A 159 22.73 -3.26 8.04
CA ILE A 159 21.72 -4.16 8.65
C ILE A 159 21.53 -5.41 7.78
N LEU A 160 21.36 -5.23 6.47
CA LEU A 160 21.12 -6.31 5.52
C LEU A 160 22.37 -7.17 5.27
N GLY A 161 23.56 -6.64 5.56
CA GLY A 161 24.81 -7.41 5.60
C GLY A 161 24.87 -8.40 6.77
N GLN A 162 24.14 -8.16 7.86
CA GLN A 162 24.10 -9.06 9.03
C GLN A 162 23.03 -10.14 8.92
N HIS A 163 21.89 -9.80 8.32
CA HIS A 163 20.74 -10.68 8.25
C HIS A 163 19.99 -10.50 6.93
N ARG A 164 19.32 -11.56 6.48
CA ARG A 164 18.50 -11.53 5.26
C ARG A 164 17.39 -10.46 5.27
N TYR A 165 16.92 -10.04 6.46
CA TYR A 165 15.81 -9.08 6.63
C TYR A 165 16.15 -8.04 7.68
N LEU A 166 15.52 -6.87 7.61
CA LEU A 166 15.79 -5.71 8.48
C LEU A 166 15.65 -6.00 9.99
N THR A 167 14.74 -6.90 10.36
CA THR A 167 14.52 -7.29 11.75
C THR A 167 15.36 -8.49 12.19
N GLY A 168 16.08 -9.14 11.28
CA GLY A 168 16.86 -10.36 11.54
C GLY A 168 16.10 -11.67 11.35
N GLN A 169 14.76 -11.64 11.34
CA GLN A 169 13.90 -12.79 11.06
C GLN A 169 12.79 -12.36 10.11
N PRO A 170 12.31 -13.26 9.23
CA PRO A 170 11.17 -12.93 8.38
C PRO A 170 9.93 -12.67 9.24
N ALA A 171 9.27 -11.54 9.00
CA ALA A 171 8.04 -11.20 9.73
C ALA A 171 6.96 -12.26 9.48
N ASN A 172 6.85 -12.78 8.25
CA ASN A 172 5.81 -13.73 7.82
C ASN A 172 5.87 -15.14 8.45
N ARG A 173 6.65 -15.38 9.52
CA ARG A 173 6.61 -16.67 10.20
C ARG A 173 5.21 -16.92 10.75
N SER A 174 4.67 -18.10 10.39
CA SER A 174 3.33 -18.56 10.77
C SER A 174 3.05 -18.29 12.25
N ARG A 175 1.89 -17.68 12.55
CA ARG A 175 1.34 -17.55 13.91
C ARG A 175 1.18 -18.91 14.62
N TYR A 176 1.17 -19.99 13.85
CA TYR A 176 1.20 -21.37 14.32
C TYR A 176 2.49 -22.05 13.83
N SER A 177 3.50 -22.10 14.68
CA SER A 177 4.58 -23.08 14.53
C SER A 177 4.90 -23.69 15.89
N PRO A 178 4.09 -24.65 16.39
CA PRO A 178 4.51 -25.51 17.48
C PRO A 178 5.38 -26.63 16.88
N VAL A 179 6.61 -26.31 16.49
CA VAL A 179 7.65 -27.33 16.23
C VAL A 179 9.04 -26.68 16.33
N ASP A 180 9.42 -26.33 17.56
CA ASP A 180 10.72 -26.81 18.04
C ASP A 180 10.48 -28.28 18.40
N HIS A 181 10.80 -29.22 17.51
CA HIS A 181 11.11 -30.64 17.74
C HIS A 181 11.02 -31.43 16.42
N ALA A 182 12.05 -31.33 15.59
CA ALA A 182 12.60 -32.46 14.83
C ALA A 182 13.90 -32.01 14.17
N GLY A 183 14.95 -32.82 14.35
CA GLY A 183 16.32 -32.55 13.93
C GLY A 183 16.56 -32.55 12.41
N PRO A 184 17.85 -32.62 12.01
CA PRO A 184 18.32 -32.22 10.70
C PRO A 184 17.94 -33.24 9.64
N PHE A 185 17.31 -32.78 8.56
CA PHE A 185 17.41 -33.32 7.20
C PHE A 185 17.22 -32.19 6.20
#